data_AF-A0A1F2RH90-F1
#
_entry.id   AF-A0A1F2RH90-F1
#
_cell.length_a   1.000
_cell.length_b   1.000
_cell.length_c   1.000
_cell.angle_alpha   90.00
_cell.angle_beta   90.00
_cell.angle_gamma   90.00
#
_symmetry.space_group_name_H-M   'P 1'
#
loop_
_entity.id
_entity.type
_entity.pdbx_description
1 polymer ?
#
loop_
_entity_poly.entity_id
_entity_poly.type
_entity_poly.pdbx_seq_one_letter_code
_entity_poly.pdbx_strand_id
1 'polypeptide(L)'
;MSEVSLPKPKRLLFLDLFRGIFALIMLEGHTLRAFLSPAAQSTALFHYHELIHNLPGPAFLFASGAAFSIATCGARWESYHRWSERLGWRVARLAGLAALGYALHLSHFSLNRTIDESTPEQLVFLFSLNILQCIAFSALLLQLMVMIVPNEGWFLRGTAVLAILIGIATPIAWEISRELPWWVGTNFASHWNSIFPLFPYAGFQMAGAAWGCLLVRARREEREPSFIDRSRRVSLWLVAGSVGAAVLPMPEIYADFWHTGPAFFFLRASLLSWIALTLRKMEIRARVPWAGVVLLGRESLIVYAAHMVLMYGSAWNPDKNLLKVFGSPLPVAQAFLILVLLTGSMLVLSWVWNRMRQQKNWLAKAAPWSLAGYLAFRFVVA
;
A
#
# COMPACT_ATOMS: atom_id res chain seq x y z
N MET A 1 39.05 -12.90 -18.33
CA MET A 1 37.89 -12.05 -18.66
C MET A 1 37.43 -11.37 -17.39
N SER A 2 37.72 -10.08 -17.25
CA SER A 2 37.25 -9.27 -16.12
C SER A 2 35.74 -9.13 -16.20
N GLU A 3 35.02 -9.66 -15.20
CA GLU A 3 33.61 -9.35 -15.01
C GLU A 3 33.47 -7.85 -14.81
N VAL A 4 32.96 -7.16 -15.83
CA VAL A 4 32.53 -5.77 -15.73
C VAL A 4 31.38 -5.74 -14.73
N SER A 5 31.70 -5.42 -13.47
CA SER A 5 30.70 -5.22 -12.43
C SER A 5 29.81 -4.05 -12.85
N LEU A 6 28.60 -4.36 -13.32
CA LEU A 6 27.60 -3.34 -13.65
C LEU A 6 27.41 -2.44 -12.41
N PRO A 7 27.45 -1.11 -12.56
CA PRO A 7 27.27 -0.19 -11.44
C PRO A 7 25.95 -0.52 -10.75
N LYS A 8 26.00 -0.75 -9.43
CA LYS A 8 24.80 -1.04 -8.63
C LYS A 8 23.80 0.10 -8.87
N PRO A 9 22.57 -0.21 -9.29
CA PRO A 9 21.58 0.83 -9.57
C PRO A 9 21.38 1.68 -8.31
N LYS A 10 21.63 2.99 -8.45
CA LYS A 10 21.46 3.96 -7.37
C LYS A 10 20.01 3.94 -6.92
N ARG A 11 19.78 3.58 -5.65
CA ARG A 11 18.45 3.51 -5.04
C ARG A 11 17.79 4.88 -5.08
N LEU A 12 16.50 4.91 -5.43
CA LEU A 12 15.69 6.12 -5.51
C LEU A 12 15.10 6.44 -4.15
N LEU A 13 15.72 7.37 -3.42
CA LEU A 13 15.33 7.76 -2.06
C LEU A 13 13.98 8.47 -2.02
N PHE A 14 13.57 9.15 -3.10
CA PHE A 14 12.28 9.85 -3.13
C PHE A 14 11.10 8.90 -2.91
N LEU A 15 11.19 7.64 -3.37
CA LEU A 15 10.11 6.67 -3.24
C LEU A 15 10.02 6.11 -1.81
N ASP A 16 11.17 5.97 -1.16
CA ASP A 16 11.21 5.66 0.27
C ASP A 16 10.68 6.85 1.09
N LEU A 17 11.07 8.08 0.75
CA LEU A 17 10.53 9.29 1.38
C LEU A 17 9.00 9.38 1.23
N PHE A 18 8.48 9.14 0.03
CA PHE A 18 7.05 9.11 -0.27
C PHE A 18 6.32 8.14 0.65
N ARG A 19 6.79 6.89 0.73
CA ARG A 19 6.20 5.87 1.63
C ARG A 19 6.32 6.27 3.09
N GLY A 20 7.41 6.92 3.48
CA GLY A 20 7.64 7.39 4.85
C GLY A 20 6.66 8.48 5.28
N ILE A 21 6.41 9.46 4.40
CA ILE A 21 5.42 10.52 4.64
C ILE A 21 4.04 9.90 4.84
N PHE A 22 3.62 8.99 3.94
CA PHE A 22 2.32 8.33 4.06
C PHE A 22 2.24 7.33 5.22
N ALA A 23 3.36 6.78 5.70
CA ALA A 23 3.40 6.00 6.93
C ALA A 23 3.13 6.88 8.15
N LEU A 24 3.67 8.11 8.21
CA LEU A 24 3.36 9.05 9.30
C LEU A 24 1.89 9.45 9.30
N ILE A 25 1.34 9.80 8.13
CA ILE A 25 -0.09 10.12 7.98
C ILE A 25 -0.95 8.91 8.37
N MET A 26 -0.58 7.69 7.96
CA MET A 26 -1.29 6.48 8.36
C MET A 26 -1.30 6.27 9.88
N LEU A 27 -0.16 6.44 10.56
CA LEU A 27 -0.06 6.30 12.01
C LEU A 27 -0.92 7.35 12.74
N GLU A 28 -0.88 8.60 12.28
CA GLU A 28 -1.73 9.69 12.78
C GLU A 28 -3.20 9.32 12.67
N GLY A 29 -3.69 9.01 11.48
CA GLY A 29 -5.11 8.73 11.24
C GLY A 29 -5.64 7.56 12.05
N HIS A 30 -4.89 6.45 12.13
CA HIS A 30 -5.32 5.31 12.96
C HIS A 30 -5.36 5.66 14.44
N THR A 31 -4.40 6.44 14.94
CA THR A 31 -4.36 6.83 16.35
C THR A 31 -5.50 7.78 16.69
N LEU A 32 -5.70 8.83 15.87
CA LEU A 32 -6.72 9.85 16.14
C LEU A 32 -8.14 9.30 15.98
N ARG A 33 -8.42 8.47 14.96
CA ARG A 33 -9.73 7.80 14.81
C ARG A 33 -10.02 6.83 15.96
N ALA A 34 -8.99 6.17 16.50
CA ALA A 34 -9.16 5.20 17.58
C ALA A 34 -9.47 5.87 18.93
N PHE A 35 -8.86 7.02 19.22
CA PHE A 35 -8.89 7.62 20.56
C PHE A 35 -9.68 8.92 20.67
N LEU A 36 -9.91 9.68 19.60
CA LEU A 36 -10.67 10.93 19.71
C LEU A 36 -12.17 10.66 19.93
N SER A 37 -12.82 11.53 20.71
CA SER A 37 -14.25 11.44 20.97
C SER A 37 -15.10 11.69 19.71
N PRO A 38 -16.32 11.13 19.63
CA PRO A 38 -17.22 11.39 18.50
C PRO A 38 -17.47 12.89 18.26
N ALA A 39 -17.55 13.68 19.34
CA ALA A 39 -17.69 15.14 19.23
C ALA A 39 -16.48 15.79 18.54
N ALA A 40 -15.25 15.38 18.88
CA ALA A 40 -14.06 15.86 18.19
C ALA A 40 -14.03 15.43 16.71
N GLN A 41 -14.48 14.20 16.43
CA GLN A 41 -14.55 13.65 15.07
C GLN A 41 -15.62 14.33 14.19
N SER A 42 -16.66 14.94 14.78
CA SER A 42 -17.68 15.69 14.03
C SER A 42 -17.29 17.11 13.61
N THR A 43 -16.09 17.58 13.99
CA THR A 43 -15.65 18.94 13.68
C THR A 43 -15.23 19.09 12.22
N ALA A 44 -15.40 20.28 11.66
CA ALA A 44 -14.94 20.58 10.29
C ALA A 44 -13.43 20.34 10.11
N LEU A 45 -12.62 20.62 11.15
CA LEU A 45 -11.19 20.35 11.15
C LEU A 45 -10.92 18.85 10.99
N PHE A 46 -11.66 18.00 11.70
CA PHE A 46 -11.53 16.55 11.58
C PHE A 46 -11.95 16.05 10.18
N HIS A 47 -13.00 16.63 9.59
CA HIS A 47 -13.38 16.31 8.21
C HIS A 47 -12.28 16.66 7.19
N TYR A 48 -11.62 17.83 7.31
CA TYR A 48 -10.46 18.15 6.45
C TYR A 48 -9.28 17.21 6.69
N HIS A 49 -9.05 16.83 7.94
CA HIS A 49 -8.07 15.80 8.31
C HIS A 49 -8.39 14.46 7.61
N GLU A 50 -9.65 14.03 7.57
CA GLU A 50 -10.06 12.78 6.91
C GLU A 50 -9.78 12.77 5.40
N LEU A 51 -9.87 13.93 4.72
CA LEU A 51 -9.50 14.03 3.31
C LEU A 51 -8.04 13.63 3.07
N ILE A 52 -7.13 14.02 3.96
CA ILE A 52 -5.71 13.65 3.89
C ILE A 52 -5.54 12.16 4.24
N HIS A 53 -6.27 11.68 5.24
CA HIS A 53 -6.18 10.30 5.73
C HIS A 53 -6.85 9.26 4.84
N ASN A 54 -7.49 9.68 3.74
CA ASN A 54 -7.94 8.82 2.65
C ASN A 54 -6.86 8.53 1.59
N LEU A 55 -5.66 9.14 1.72
CA LEU A 55 -4.54 8.96 0.80
C LEU A 55 -3.55 7.85 1.13
N PRO A 56 -3.25 7.47 2.40
CA PRO A 56 -2.17 6.51 2.69
C PRO A 56 -2.31 5.16 1.97
N GLY A 57 -3.49 4.54 1.98
CA GLY A 57 -3.72 3.28 1.27
C GLY A 57 -3.45 3.39 -0.23
N PRO A 58 -4.13 4.29 -0.96
CA PRO A 58 -3.83 4.60 -2.36
C PRO A 58 -2.35 4.93 -2.62
N ALA A 59 -1.68 5.64 -1.70
CA ALA A 59 -0.28 5.97 -1.81
C ALA A 59 0.62 4.73 -1.75
N PHE A 60 0.40 3.80 -0.81
CA PHE A 60 1.17 2.56 -0.72
C PHE A 60 0.99 1.69 -1.97
N LEU A 61 -0.22 1.60 -2.51
CA LEU A 61 -0.52 0.90 -3.76
C LEU A 61 0.20 1.54 -4.95
N PHE A 62 0.08 2.86 -5.10
CA PHE A 62 0.79 3.63 -6.14
C PHE A 62 2.30 3.44 -6.05
N ALA A 63 2.88 3.58 -4.85
CA ALA A 63 4.31 3.40 -4.63
C ALA A 63 4.77 1.94 -4.83
N SER A 64 3.90 0.95 -4.57
CA SER A 64 4.16 -0.46 -4.85
C SER A 64 4.22 -0.72 -6.36
N GLY A 65 3.25 -0.20 -7.12
CA GLY A 65 3.23 -0.29 -8.58
C GLY A 65 4.44 0.40 -9.23
N ALA A 66 4.78 1.60 -8.75
CA ALA A 66 5.96 2.33 -9.21
C ALA A 66 7.25 1.54 -8.95
N ALA A 67 7.41 0.99 -7.74
CA ALA A 67 8.56 0.15 -7.40
C ALA A 67 8.62 -1.13 -8.24
N PHE A 68 7.49 -1.78 -8.48
CA PHE A 68 7.39 -2.96 -9.34
C PHE A 68 7.94 -2.66 -10.74
N SER A 69 7.49 -1.54 -11.31
CA SER A 69 7.88 -1.12 -12.66
C SER A 69 9.35 -0.69 -12.73
N ILE A 70 9.85 0.07 -11.75
CA ILE A 70 11.28 0.42 -11.66
C ILE A 70 12.16 -0.83 -11.50
N ALA A 71 11.66 -1.87 -10.84
CA ALA A 71 12.37 -3.13 -10.69
C ALA A 71 12.34 -4.01 -11.96
N THR A 72 11.35 -3.82 -12.83
CA THR A 72 11.05 -4.73 -13.95
C THR A 72 11.37 -4.12 -15.33
N CYS A 73 10.90 -2.90 -15.60
CA CYS A 73 11.18 -2.15 -16.83
C CYS A 73 12.70 -1.86 -16.96
N GLY A 74 13.23 -1.90 -18.19
CA GLY A 74 14.64 -1.74 -18.53
C GLY A 74 15.37 -3.07 -18.75
N ALA A 75 16.63 -3.14 -18.33
CA ALA A 75 17.53 -4.29 -18.60
C ALA A 75 17.07 -5.64 -18.04
N ARG A 76 16.01 -5.68 -17.22
CA ARG A 76 15.49 -6.89 -16.59
C ARG A 76 14.18 -7.39 -17.18
N TRP A 77 13.62 -6.69 -18.17
CA TRP A 77 12.33 -7.01 -18.79
C TRP A 77 12.24 -8.48 -19.23
N GLU A 78 13.21 -8.93 -20.04
CA GLU A 78 13.28 -10.29 -20.57
C GLU A 78 13.39 -11.36 -19.47
N SER A 79 14.07 -11.05 -18.35
CA SER A 79 14.25 -12.00 -17.24
C SER A 79 12.98 -12.33 -16.47
N TYR A 80 11.92 -11.55 -16.69
CA TYR A 80 10.60 -11.72 -16.07
C TYR A 80 9.52 -12.20 -17.05
N HIS A 81 9.86 -12.49 -18.32
CA HIS A 81 8.93 -13.07 -19.31
C HIS A 81 8.67 -14.57 -19.09
N ARG A 82 9.70 -15.28 -18.64
CA ARG A 82 9.65 -16.73 -18.41
C ARG A 82 9.90 -17.04 -16.95
N TRP A 83 9.48 -18.23 -16.54
CA TRP A 83 9.79 -18.74 -15.22
C TRP A 83 11.30 -18.78 -15.01
N SER A 84 11.76 -18.19 -13.91
CA SER A 84 13.16 -18.10 -13.51
C SER A 84 13.23 -18.12 -11.99
N GLU A 85 14.40 -18.45 -11.43
CA GLU A 85 14.60 -18.42 -9.97
C GLU A 85 14.23 -17.05 -9.37
N ARG A 86 14.56 -15.96 -10.09
CA ARG A 86 14.21 -14.58 -9.70
C ARG A 86 12.71 -14.34 -9.68
N LEU A 87 11.98 -14.89 -10.66
CA LEU A 87 10.52 -14.82 -10.69
C LEU A 87 9.94 -15.65 -9.53
N GLY A 88 10.44 -16.86 -9.28
CA GLY A 88 10.03 -17.70 -8.16
C GLY A 88 10.16 -16.97 -6.82
N TRP A 89 11.31 -16.34 -6.54
CA TRP A 89 11.51 -15.53 -5.34
C TRP A 89 10.59 -14.31 -5.24
N ARG A 90 10.26 -13.68 -6.39
CA ARG A 90 9.29 -12.58 -6.44
C ARG A 90 7.89 -13.07 -6.08
N VAL A 91 7.44 -14.16 -6.70
CA VAL A 91 6.13 -14.78 -6.42
C VAL A 91 6.06 -15.23 -4.97
N ALA A 92 7.08 -15.90 -4.45
CA ALA A 92 7.15 -16.31 -3.04
C ALA A 92 7.05 -15.11 -2.08
N ARG A 93 7.70 -13.98 -2.40
CA ARG A 93 7.57 -12.75 -1.61
C ARG A 93 6.14 -12.18 -1.66
N LEU A 94 5.49 -12.19 -2.82
CA LEU A 94 4.10 -11.73 -2.95
C LEU A 94 3.13 -12.66 -2.22
N ALA A 95 3.33 -13.97 -2.31
CA ALA A 95 2.57 -14.95 -1.54
C ALA A 95 2.77 -14.75 -0.03
N GLY A 96 4.00 -14.52 0.43
CA GLY A 96 4.28 -14.18 1.83
C GLY A 96 3.62 -12.88 2.28
N LEU A 97 3.48 -11.88 1.40
CA LEU A 97 2.75 -10.64 1.67
C LEU A 97 1.25 -10.89 1.83
N ALA A 98 0.65 -11.69 0.94
CA ALA A 98 -0.75 -12.08 1.04
C ALA A 98 -1.01 -12.90 2.32
N ALA A 99 -0.14 -13.87 2.61
CA ALA A 99 -0.21 -14.69 3.82
C ALA A 99 -0.11 -13.84 5.09
N LEU A 100 0.80 -12.84 5.13
CA LEU A 100 0.87 -11.90 6.24
C LEU A 100 -0.42 -11.08 6.38
N GLY A 101 -1.02 -10.65 5.27
CA GLY A 101 -2.33 -9.98 5.28
C GLY A 101 -3.42 -10.83 5.93
N TYR A 102 -3.56 -12.09 5.51
CA TYR A 102 -4.54 -13.00 6.08
C TYR A 102 -4.22 -13.35 7.54
N ALA A 103 -2.94 -13.49 7.90
CA ALA A 103 -2.52 -13.73 9.27
C ALA A 103 -2.93 -12.59 10.23
N LEU A 104 -2.93 -11.33 9.75
CA LEU A 104 -3.41 -10.18 10.54
C LEU A 104 -4.93 -10.20 10.76
N HIS A 105 -5.70 -10.96 9.96
CA HIS A 105 -7.15 -11.10 10.11
C HIS A 105 -7.60 -12.36 10.84
N LEU A 106 -6.65 -13.20 11.27
CA LEU A 106 -6.99 -14.39 12.04
C LEU A 106 -7.70 -13.98 13.33
N SER A 107 -8.85 -14.59 13.58
CA SER A 107 -9.56 -14.49 14.87
C SER A 107 -8.93 -15.39 15.93
N HIS A 108 -8.44 -16.57 15.51
CA HIS A 108 -7.80 -17.55 16.37
C HIS A 108 -6.38 -17.86 15.88
N PHE A 109 -5.42 -18.01 16.80
CA PHE A 109 -4.05 -18.42 16.45
C PHE A 109 -3.89 -19.94 16.42
N SER A 110 -4.86 -20.61 15.82
CA SER A 110 -4.89 -22.05 15.59
C SER A 110 -5.64 -22.30 14.29
N LEU A 111 -5.08 -23.11 13.40
CA LEU A 111 -5.74 -23.47 12.15
C LEU A 111 -7.03 -24.25 12.41
N ASN A 112 -6.99 -25.24 13.31
CA ASN A 112 -8.14 -26.09 13.61
C ASN A 112 -9.28 -25.26 14.20
N ARG A 113 -8.99 -24.40 15.18
CA ARG A 113 -10.01 -23.51 15.76
C ARG A 113 -10.55 -22.51 14.73
N THR A 114 -9.70 -22.02 13.83
CA THR A 114 -10.17 -21.13 12.76
C THR A 114 -11.13 -21.84 11.79
N ILE A 115 -10.97 -23.13 11.55
CA ILE A 115 -11.86 -23.91 10.67
C ILE A 115 -13.12 -24.34 11.41
N ASP A 116 -12.98 -24.82 12.65
CA ASP A 116 -14.05 -25.51 13.39
C ASP A 116 -14.91 -24.56 14.24
N GLU A 117 -14.34 -23.44 14.71
CA GLU A 117 -15.01 -22.54 15.67
C GLU A 117 -15.35 -21.16 15.09
N SER A 118 -14.89 -20.81 13.88
CA SER A 118 -15.13 -19.47 13.33
C SER A 118 -16.59 -19.24 12.95
N THR A 119 -17.14 -18.10 13.36
CA THR A 119 -18.47 -17.68 12.90
C THR A 119 -18.42 -17.22 11.44
N PRO A 120 -19.57 -17.18 10.72
CA PRO A 120 -19.62 -16.65 9.37
C PRO A 120 -19.03 -15.24 9.24
N GLU A 121 -19.26 -14.36 10.20
CA GLU A 121 -18.72 -12.99 10.22
C GLU A 121 -17.20 -12.98 10.37
N GLN A 122 -16.65 -13.88 11.19
CA GLN A 122 -15.21 -14.04 11.35
C GLN A 122 -14.55 -14.58 10.07
N LEU A 123 -15.23 -15.47 9.36
CA LEU A 123 -14.78 -15.93 8.04
C LEU A 123 -14.84 -14.79 7.01
N VAL A 124 -15.92 -14.01 6.96
CA VAL A 124 -15.99 -12.82 6.08
C VAL A 124 -14.86 -11.84 6.40
N PHE A 125 -14.57 -11.59 7.68
CA PHE A 125 -13.44 -10.76 8.09
C PHE A 125 -12.09 -11.35 7.67
N LEU A 126 -11.88 -12.66 7.87
CA LEU A 126 -10.66 -13.37 7.44
C LEU A 126 -10.42 -13.21 5.94
N PHE A 127 -11.46 -13.39 5.12
CA PHE A 127 -11.39 -13.28 3.66
C PHE A 127 -11.55 -11.85 3.13
N SER A 128 -11.79 -10.87 3.99
CA SER A 128 -11.87 -9.46 3.60
C SER A 128 -10.51 -8.97 3.09
N LEU A 129 -10.53 -8.15 2.03
CA LEU A 129 -9.31 -7.59 1.48
C LEU A 129 -8.82 -6.40 2.28
N ASN A 130 -7.58 -6.49 2.72
CA ASN A 130 -6.81 -5.38 3.27
C ASN A 130 -5.65 -4.99 2.34
N ILE A 131 -4.89 -3.97 2.75
CA ILE A 131 -3.87 -3.35 1.88
C ILE A 131 -2.81 -4.36 1.40
N LEU A 132 -2.42 -5.34 2.24
CA LEU A 132 -1.39 -6.32 1.90
C LEU A 132 -1.87 -7.30 0.82
N GLN A 133 -3.09 -7.83 0.97
CA GLN A 133 -3.71 -8.72 -0.01
C GLN A 133 -3.94 -7.98 -1.33
N CYS A 134 -4.47 -6.75 -1.28
CA CYS A 134 -4.66 -5.92 -2.47
C CYS A 134 -3.33 -5.65 -3.20
N ILE A 135 -2.25 -5.33 -2.46
CA ILE A 135 -0.92 -5.14 -3.04
C ILE A 135 -0.42 -6.44 -3.70
N ALA A 136 -0.57 -7.58 -3.04
CA ALA A 136 -0.09 -8.87 -3.51
C ALA A 136 -0.83 -9.30 -4.79
N PHE A 137 -2.16 -9.29 -4.79
CA PHE A 137 -2.98 -9.71 -5.92
C PHE A 137 -2.80 -8.78 -7.13
N SER A 138 -2.78 -7.47 -6.90
CA SER A 138 -2.50 -6.50 -7.97
C SER A 138 -1.08 -6.64 -8.53
N ALA A 139 -0.08 -6.97 -7.68
CA ALA A 139 1.28 -7.21 -8.15
C ALA A 139 1.42 -8.53 -8.94
N LEU A 140 0.66 -9.57 -8.57
CA LEU A 140 0.58 -10.81 -9.34
C LEU A 140 -0.05 -10.55 -10.71
N LEU A 141 -1.10 -9.73 -10.78
CA LEU A 141 -1.68 -9.29 -12.05
C LEU A 141 -0.66 -8.51 -12.90
N LEU A 142 0.09 -7.57 -12.31
CA LEU A 142 1.18 -6.88 -13.02
C LEU A 142 2.23 -7.86 -13.54
N GLN A 143 2.60 -8.87 -12.76
CA GLN A 143 3.55 -9.89 -13.18
C GLN A 143 3.01 -10.76 -14.31
N LEU A 144 1.74 -11.14 -14.26
CA LEU A 144 1.08 -11.86 -15.34
C LEU A 144 1.07 -11.02 -16.63
N MET A 145 0.77 -9.72 -16.53
CA MET A 145 0.83 -8.81 -17.67
C MET A 145 2.23 -8.76 -18.28
N VAL A 146 3.29 -8.70 -17.47
CA VAL A 146 4.69 -8.74 -17.97
C VAL A 146 4.98 -10.01 -18.78
N MET A 147 4.38 -11.15 -18.42
CA MET A 147 4.59 -12.42 -19.14
C MET A 147 3.79 -12.49 -20.45
N ILE A 148 2.65 -11.81 -20.52
CA ILE A 148 1.75 -11.84 -21.69
C ILE A 148 2.12 -10.78 -22.73
N VAL A 149 2.47 -9.57 -22.29
CA VAL A 149 2.71 -8.44 -23.19
C VAL A 149 4.11 -8.49 -23.79
N PRO A 150 4.27 -8.20 -25.09
CA PRO A 150 5.54 -8.45 -25.78
C PRO A 150 6.64 -7.43 -25.45
N ASN A 151 6.30 -6.23 -24.98
CA ASN A 151 7.28 -5.20 -24.64
C ASN A 151 6.77 -4.21 -23.59
N GLU A 152 7.69 -3.43 -23.03
CA GLU A 152 7.41 -2.39 -22.04
C GLU A 152 6.35 -1.38 -22.50
N GLY A 153 6.18 -1.18 -23.82
CA GLY A 153 5.20 -0.24 -24.39
C GLY A 153 3.78 -0.74 -24.23
N TRP A 154 3.56 -2.01 -24.53
CA TRP A 154 2.29 -2.67 -24.29
C TRP A 154 1.99 -2.78 -22.80
N PHE A 155 3.00 -3.05 -21.96
CA PHE A 155 2.84 -3.01 -20.51
C PHE A 155 2.41 -1.65 -19.98
N LEU A 156 3.07 -0.57 -20.42
CA LEU A 156 2.69 0.79 -20.05
C LEU A 156 1.26 1.12 -20.47
N ARG A 157 0.89 0.84 -21.73
CA ARG A 157 -0.46 1.09 -22.22
C ARG A 157 -1.49 0.25 -21.47
N GLY A 158 -1.23 -1.03 -21.28
CA GLY A 158 -2.10 -1.95 -20.58
C GLY A 158 -2.34 -1.54 -19.13
N THR A 159 -1.28 -1.18 -18.39
CA THR A 159 -1.42 -0.71 -17.00
C THR A 159 -2.13 0.64 -16.91
N ALA A 160 -1.87 1.57 -17.83
CA ALA A 160 -2.59 2.84 -17.88
C ALA A 160 -4.08 2.66 -18.21
N VAL A 161 -4.41 1.85 -19.21
CA VAL A 161 -5.79 1.52 -19.59
C VAL A 161 -6.50 0.82 -18.45
N LEU A 162 -5.87 -0.18 -17.82
CA LEU A 162 -6.47 -0.91 -16.71
C LEU A 162 -6.71 -0.02 -15.49
N ALA A 163 -5.82 0.94 -15.19
CA ALA A 163 -6.05 1.92 -14.14
C ALA A 163 -7.29 2.77 -14.41
N ILE A 164 -7.47 3.24 -15.65
CA ILE A 164 -8.65 4.02 -16.07
C ILE A 164 -9.91 3.17 -16.00
N LEU A 165 -9.87 1.95 -16.54
CA LEU A 165 -11.00 1.02 -16.54
C LEU A 165 -11.44 0.67 -15.13
N ILE A 166 -10.50 0.35 -14.22
CA ILE A 166 -10.84 0.07 -12.81
C ILE A 166 -11.50 1.28 -12.16
N GLY A 167 -10.95 2.49 -12.36
CA GLY A 167 -11.52 3.72 -11.83
C GLY A 167 -12.96 3.98 -12.30
N ILE A 168 -13.23 3.80 -13.59
CA ILE A 168 -14.57 4.00 -14.19
C ILE A 168 -15.54 2.87 -13.82
N ALA A 169 -15.05 1.63 -13.74
CA ALA A 169 -15.87 0.45 -13.47
C ALA A 169 -16.16 0.25 -11.96
N THR A 170 -15.52 1.02 -11.07
CA THR A 170 -15.67 0.85 -9.61
C THR A 170 -17.11 0.86 -9.11
N PRO A 171 -17.98 1.84 -9.44
CA PRO A 171 -19.35 1.83 -8.94
C PRO A 171 -20.16 0.66 -9.49
N ILE A 172 -19.94 0.29 -10.75
CA ILE A 172 -20.58 -0.88 -11.38
C ILE A 172 -20.15 -2.18 -10.68
N ALA A 173 -18.84 -2.33 -10.43
CA ALA A 173 -18.28 -3.49 -9.74
C ALA A 173 -18.83 -3.61 -8.31
N TRP A 174 -19.02 -2.47 -7.62
CA TRP A 174 -19.61 -2.46 -6.28
C TRP A 174 -21.07 -2.90 -6.29
N GLU A 175 -21.85 -2.46 -7.27
CA GLU A 175 -23.26 -2.87 -7.36
C GLU A 175 -23.41 -4.36 -7.69
N ILE A 176 -22.66 -4.86 -8.67
CA ILE A 176 -22.64 -6.29 -9.02
C ILE A 176 -22.23 -7.15 -7.82
N SER A 177 -21.28 -6.67 -7.01
CA SER A 177 -20.77 -7.45 -5.88
C SER A 177 -21.76 -7.66 -4.72
N ARG A 178 -22.88 -6.93 -4.70
CA ARG A 178 -23.97 -7.16 -3.73
C ARG A 178 -24.66 -8.52 -3.95
N GLU A 179 -24.69 -8.99 -5.19
CA GLU A 179 -25.32 -10.27 -5.57
C GLU A 179 -24.34 -11.45 -5.52
N LEU A 180 -23.04 -11.17 -5.34
CA LEU A 180 -22.02 -12.21 -5.30
C LEU A 180 -21.95 -12.88 -3.92
N PRO A 181 -21.63 -14.18 -3.85
CA PRO A 181 -21.30 -14.83 -2.59
C PRO A 181 -20.15 -14.12 -1.88
N TRP A 182 -20.19 -14.04 -0.56
CA TRP A 182 -19.22 -13.28 0.25
C TRP A 182 -17.76 -13.61 -0.07
N TRP A 183 -17.43 -14.88 -0.35
CA TRP A 183 -16.07 -15.34 -0.66
C TRP A 183 -15.53 -14.78 -1.99
N VAL A 184 -16.41 -14.36 -2.90
CA VAL A 184 -16.05 -13.57 -4.10
C VAL A 184 -16.21 -12.08 -3.81
N GLY A 185 -17.34 -11.68 -3.22
CA GLY A 185 -17.76 -10.29 -3.03
C GLY A 185 -16.75 -9.44 -2.25
N THR A 186 -16.05 -10.03 -1.26
CA THR A 186 -14.97 -9.36 -0.52
C THR A 186 -13.85 -8.82 -1.42
N ASN A 187 -13.68 -9.38 -2.62
CA ASN A 187 -12.67 -8.90 -3.55
C ASN A 187 -13.05 -7.60 -4.26
N PHE A 188 -14.33 -7.26 -4.31
CA PHE A 188 -14.84 -6.20 -5.18
C PHE A 188 -15.29 -4.94 -4.46
N ALA A 189 -15.85 -5.06 -3.25
CA ALA A 189 -16.45 -3.91 -2.57
C ALA A 189 -16.31 -3.90 -1.05
N SER A 190 -16.45 -2.72 -0.48
CA SER A 190 -16.26 -2.49 0.95
C SER A 190 -17.46 -2.87 1.83
N HIS A 191 -18.65 -3.09 1.28
CA HIS A 191 -19.81 -3.54 2.06
C HIS A 191 -19.63 -4.96 2.65
N TRP A 192 -18.67 -5.74 2.14
CA TRP A 192 -18.23 -7.01 2.70
C TRP A 192 -17.08 -6.87 3.71
N ASN A 193 -17.04 -5.78 4.49
CA ASN A 193 -15.97 -5.44 5.46
C ASN A 193 -14.55 -5.30 4.87
N SER A 194 -14.42 -5.27 3.55
CA SER A 194 -13.12 -5.10 2.90
C SER A 194 -12.72 -3.63 2.89
N ILE A 195 -11.64 -3.30 3.61
CA ILE A 195 -11.15 -1.92 3.69
C ILE A 195 -10.46 -1.52 2.37
N PHE A 196 -9.81 -2.47 1.70
CA PHE A 196 -9.10 -2.25 0.43
C PHE A 196 -9.47 -3.31 -0.63
N PRO A 197 -10.73 -3.36 -1.10
CA PRO A 197 -11.14 -4.24 -2.21
C PRO A 197 -10.37 -3.91 -3.50
N LEU A 198 -10.38 -4.79 -4.51
CA LEU A 198 -9.66 -4.53 -5.77
C LEU A 198 -10.20 -3.31 -6.52
N PHE A 199 -11.48 -2.98 -6.38
CA PHE A 199 -12.09 -1.79 -6.98
C PHE A 199 -12.36 -0.73 -5.89
N PRO A 200 -11.78 0.48 -5.97
CA PRO A 200 -10.89 1.01 -7.02
C PRO A 200 -9.40 0.69 -6.80
N TYR A 201 -9.03 0.04 -5.70
CA TYR A 201 -7.68 0.15 -5.15
C TYR A 201 -6.57 -0.47 -6.01
N ALA A 202 -6.85 -1.56 -6.72
CA ALA A 202 -5.92 -2.13 -7.70
C ALA A 202 -5.54 -1.10 -8.78
N GLY A 203 -6.48 -0.21 -9.14
CA GLY A 203 -6.26 0.87 -10.10
C GLY A 203 -5.14 1.83 -9.67
N PHE A 204 -4.96 2.10 -8.38
CA PHE A 204 -3.85 2.94 -7.89
C PHE A 204 -2.49 2.27 -8.13
N GLN A 205 -2.43 0.95 -7.96
CA GLN A 205 -1.20 0.20 -8.23
C GLN A 205 -0.91 0.10 -9.72
N MET A 206 -1.93 -0.04 -10.56
CA MET A 206 -1.79 0.04 -12.03
C MET A 206 -1.31 1.42 -12.48
N ALA A 207 -1.89 2.50 -11.93
CA ALA A 207 -1.46 3.88 -12.19
C ALA A 207 -0.01 4.11 -11.75
N GLY A 208 0.37 3.59 -10.57
CA GLY A 208 1.74 3.60 -10.09
C GLY A 208 2.70 2.85 -11.01
N ALA A 209 2.28 1.70 -11.56
CA ALA A 209 3.09 0.94 -12.51
C ALA A 209 3.32 1.69 -13.82
N ALA A 210 2.26 2.24 -14.41
CA ALA A 210 2.36 3.09 -15.59
C ALA A 210 3.30 4.28 -15.34
N TRP A 211 3.14 4.96 -14.19
CA TRP A 211 4.00 6.05 -13.76
C TRP A 211 5.47 5.62 -13.63
N GLY A 212 5.73 4.45 -13.04
CA GLY A 212 7.07 3.89 -12.87
C GLY A 212 7.78 3.60 -14.20
N CYS A 213 7.09 3.01 -15.19
CA CYS A 213 7.70 2.76 -16.50
C CYS A 213 7.90 4.07 -17.29
N LEU A 214 7.02 5.08 -17.14
CA LEU A 214 7.26 6.41 -17.70
C LEU A 214 8.52 7.06 -17.12
N LEU A 215 8.74 6.97 -15.80
CA LEU A 215 9.94 7.47 -15.16
C LEU A 215 11.19 6.73 -15.65
N VAL A 216 11.16 5.40 -15.74
CA VAL A 216 12.28 4.60 -16.26
C VAL A 216 12.64 5.02 -17.69
N ARG A 217 11.65 5.20 -18.56
CA ARG A 217 11.86 5.69 -19.94
C ARG A 217 12.48 7.08 -19.97
N ALA A 218 11.91 8.03 -19.23
CA ALA A 218 12.43 9.38 -19.17
C ALA A 218 13.89 9.44 -18.67
N ARG A 219 14.27 8.55 -17.75
CA ARG A 219 15.64 8.41 -17.27
C ARG A 219 16.59 7.81 -18.30
N ARG A 220 16.14 6.78 -19.04
CA ARG A 220 16.92 6.16 -20.13
C ARG A 220 17.16 7.12 -21.30
N GLU A 221 16.18 7.98 -21.56
CA GLU A 221 16.21 8.99 -22.63
C GLU A 221 16.81 10.33 -22.15
N GLU A 222 17.45 10.37 -20.97
CA GLU A 222 18.10 11.57 -20.38
C GLU A 222 17.22 12.82 -20.29
N ARG A 223 15.90 12.65 -20.31
CA ARG A 223 14.89 13.72 -20.29
C ARG A 223 14.11 13.78 -18.98
N GLU A 224 14.66 13.23 -17.92
CA GLU A 224 14.01 13.16 -16.62
C GLU A 224 13.54 14.54 -16.08
N PRO A 225 14.34 15.63 -16.13
CA PRO A 225 13.89 16.94 -15.64
C PRO A 225 12.67 17.49 -16.40
N SER A 226 12.69 17.39 -17.74
CA SER A 226 11.59 17.89 -18.58
C SER A 226 10.33 17.03 -18.44
N PHE A 227 10.50 15.70 -18.29
CA PHE A 227 9.41 14.78 -17.96
C PHE A 227 8.77 15.13 -16.62
N ILE A 228 9.56 15.40 -15.57
CA ILE A 228 9.04 15.77 -14.26
C ILE A 228 8.20 17.03 -14.35
N ASP A 229 8.70 18.09 -14.96
CA ASP A 229 7.99 19.37 -15.00
C ASP A 229 6.72 19.32 -15.84
N ARG A 230 6.76 18.62 -16.98
CA ARG A 230 5.55 18.40 -17.81
C ARG A 230 4.52 17.56 -17.06
N SER A 231 4.95 16.44 -16.48
CA SER A 231 4.04 15.51 -15.80
C SER A 231 3.43 16.13 -14.56
N ARG A 232 4.16 16.95 -13.80
CA ARG A 232 3.60 17.70 -12.67
C ARG A 232 2.49 18.64 -13.10
N ARG A 233 2.65 19.36 -14.21
CA ARG A 233 1.59 20.22 -14.75
C ARG A 233 0.38 19.40 -15.18
N VAL A 234 0.58 18.29 -15.87
CA VAL A 234 -0.52 17.38 -16.26
C VAL A 234 -1.24 16.85 -15.02
N SER A 235 -0.51 16.36 -14.01
CA SER A 235 -1.11 15.91 -12.75
C SER A 235 -1.91 17.01 -12.07
N LEU A 236 -1.42 18.25 -12.07
CA LEU A 236 -2.14 19.39 -11.47
C LEU A 236 -3.44 19.72 -12.25
N TRP A 237 -3.40 19.69 -13.58
CA TRP A 237 -4.60 19.86 -14.41
C TRP A 237 -5.61 18.73 -14.20
N LEU A 238 -5.15 17.49 -14.03
CA LEU A 238 -6.02 16.36 -13.71
C LEU A 238 -6.63 16.47 -12.31
N VAL A 239 -5.89 16.98 -11.32
CA VAL A 239 -6.43 17.33 -10.00
C VAL A 239 -7.54 18.37 -10.15
N ALA A 240 -7.27 19.49 -10.82
CA ALA A 240 -8.24 20.55 -11.03
C ALA A 240 -9.49 20.07 -11.79
N GLY A 241 -9.30 19.27 -12.85
CA GLY A 241 -10.40 18.67 -13.61
C GLY A 241 -11.22 17.68 -12.79
N SER A 242 -10.59 16.90 -11.90
CA SER A 242 -11.30 15.96 -11.03
C SER A 242 -12.11 16.67 -9.94
N VAL A 243 -11.61 17.79 -9.42
CA VAL A 243 -12.39 18.66 -8.52
C VAL A 243 -13.55 19.32 -9.29
N GLY A 244 -13.31 19.81 -10.50
CA GLY A 244 -14.36 20.35 -11.36
C GLY A 244 -15.45 19.33 -11.71
N ALA A 245 -15.09 18.05 -11.86
CA ALA A 245 -16.06 16.99 -12.08
C ALA A 245 -16.99 16.75 -10.88
N ALA A 246 -16.61 17.17 -9.67
CA ALA A 246 -17.44 17.04 -8.47
C ALA A 246 -18.69 17.94 -8.49
N VAL A 247 -18.70 18.99 -9.33
CA VAL A 247 -19.85 19.91 -9.45
C VAL A 247 -20.72 19.64 -10.67
N LEU A 248 -20.32 18.70 -11.53
CA LEU A 248 -21.08 18.34 -12.72
C LEU A 248 -22.19 17.34 -12.36
N PRO A 249 -23.37 17.42 -12.99
CA PRO A 249 -24.41 16.43 -12.82
C PRO A 249 -23.92 15.09 -13.41
N MET A 250 -23.84 14.07 -12.56
CA MET A 250 -23.45 12.72 -12.93
C MET A 250 -24.67 11.79 -12.94
N PRO A 251 -24.69 10.73 -13.77
CA PRO A 251 -25.68 9.67 -13.65
C PRO A 251 -25.70 9.08 -12.24
N GLU A 252 -26.84 8.53 -11.81
CA GLU A 252 -27.06 8.03 -10.45
C GLU A 252 -25.98 7.04 -9.98
N ILE A 253 -25.57 6.11 -10.86
CA ILE A 253 -24.51 5.13 -10.58
C ILE A 253 -23.14 5.79 -10.28
N TYR A 254 -22.94 7.04 -10.68
CA TYR A 254 -21.72 7.82 -10.47
C TYR A 254 -21.91 8.97 -9.46
N ALA A 255 -23.04 9.04 -8.76
CA ALA A 255 -23.38 10.15 -7.87
C ALA A 255 -22.54 10.17 -6.58
N ASP A 256 -22.12 9.00 -6.08
CA ASP A 256 -21.24 8.93 -4.89
C ASP A 256 -19.80 9.32 -5.24
N PHE A 257 -19.50 10.60 -5.11
CA PHE A 257 -18.15 11.10 -5.34
C PHE A 257 -17.12 10.49 -4.39
N TRP A 258 -17.44 10.31 -3.09
CA TRP A 258 -16.44 10.08 -2.05
C TRP A 258 -15.96 8.62 -1.95
N HIS A 259 -16.77 7.64 -2.35
CA HIS A 259 -16.40 6.22 -2.20
C HIS A 259 -16.12 5.56 -3.54
N THR A 260 -17.10 5.55 -4.44
CA THR A 260 -17.06 4.81 -5.72
C THR A 260 -16.81 5.70 -6.93
N GLY A 261 -16.93 7.02 -6.78
CA GLY A 261 -16.84 8.00 -7.85
C GLY A 261 -15.51 7.97 -8.61
N PRO A 262 -15.54 7.83 -9.96
CA PRO A 262 -14.34 7.84 -10.77
C PRO A 262 -13.53 9.14 -10.63
N ALA A 263 -14.22 10.29 -10.51
CA ALA A 263 -13.57 11.58 -10.32
C ALA A 263 -12.69 11.60 -9.06
N PHE A 264 -13.15 11.02 -7.95
CA PHE A 264 -12.35 10.95 -6.73
C PHE A 264 -11.19 9.94 -6.81
N PHE A 265 -11.35 8.85 -7.58
CA PHE A 265 -10.22 7.98 -7.93
C PHE A 265 -9.14 8.75 -8.72
N PHE A 266 -9.52 9.45 -9.79
CA PHE A 266 -8.58 10.22 -10.62
C PHE A 266 -7.96 11.39 -9.87
N LEU A 267 -8.71 12.06 -8.97
CA LEU A 267 -8.19 13.08 -8.07
C LEU A 267 -7.04 12.55 -7.22
N ARG A 268 -7.25 11.42 -6.53
CA ARG A 268 -6.24 10.81 -5.67
C ARG A 268 -5.04 10.31 -6.49
N ALA A 269 -5.27 9.62 -7.60
CA ALA A 269 -4.20 9.10 -8.45
C ALA A 269 -3.31 10.24 -9.01
N SER A 270 -3.92 11.34 -9.47
CA SER A 270 -3.21 12.50 -9.98
C SER A 270 -2.47 13.27 -8.88
N LEU A 271 -3.08 13.43 -7.71
CA LEU A 271 -2.44 14.04 -6.54
C LEU A 271 -1.20 13.25 -6.08
N LEU A 272 -1.32 11.92 -5.95
CA LEU A 272 -0.20 11.05 -5.58
C LEU A 272 0.93 11.12 -6.60
N SER A 273 0.58 11.16 -7.90
CA SER A 273 1.56 11.37 -8.98
C SER A 273 2.28 12.72 -8.85
N TRP A 274 1.53 13.79 -8.57
CA TRP A 274 2.11 15.13 -8.36
C TRP A 274 3.05 15.17 -7.15
N ILE A 275 2.65 14.56 -6.02
CA ILE A 275 3.48 14.46 -4.81
C ILE A 275 4.76 13.68 -5.12
N ALA A 276 4.66 12.49 -5.73
CA ALA A 276 5.82 11.65 -6.06
C ALA A 276 6.82 12.39 -6.98
N LEU A 277 6.33 13.09 -8.00
CA LEU A 277 7.17 13.89 -8.91
C LEU A 277 7.79 15.10 -8.21
N THR A 278 7.10 15.70 -7.24
CA THR A 278 7.64 16.80 -6.42
C THR A 278 8.78 16.31 -5.54
N LEU A 279 8.62 15.17 -4.87
CA LEU A 279 9.69 14.56 -4.07
C LEU A 279 10.88 14.14 -4.94
N ARG A 280 10.64 13.62 -6.15
CA ARG A 280 11.73 13.32 -7.09
C ARG A 280 12.48 14.58 -7.52
N LYS A 281 11.77 15.68 -7.80
CA LYS A 281 12.39 16.97 -8.13
C LYS A 281 13.24 17.50 -6.98
N MET A 282 12.77 17.36 -5.74
CA MET A 282 13.52 17.73 -4.54
C MET A 282 14.80 16.89 -4.40
N GLU A 283 14.71 15.57 -4.58
CA GLU A 283 15.87 14.66 -4.52
C GLU A 283 16.95 14.99 -5.56
N ILE A 284 16.55 15.43 -6.76
CA ILE A 284 17.51 15.83 -7.81
C ILE A 284 18.22 17.14 -7.44
N ARG A 285 17.51 18.08 -6.81
CA ARG A 285 18.03 19.44 -6.53
C ARG A 285 18.78 19.56 -5.21
N ALA A 286 18.42 18.76 -4.21
CA ALA A 286 18.93 18.90 -2.87
C ALA A 286 19.10 17.55 -2.17
N ARG A 287 19.99 17.49 -1.18
CA ARG A 287 20.00 16.38 -0.24
C ARG A 287 18.73 16.44 0.61
N VAL A 288 18.01 15.33 0.69
CA VAL A 288 16.83 15.19 1.55
C VAL A 288 17.31 14.94 2.99
N PRO A 289 17.08 15.85 3.95
CA PRO A 289 17.58 15.71 5.32
C PRO A 289 16.74 14.76 6.20
N TRP A 290 15.64 14.20 5.69
CA TRP A 290 14.66 13.45 6.47
C TRP A 290 14.99 11.95 6.59
N ALA A 291 16.17 11.63 7.11
CA ALA A 291 16.66 10.25 7.21
C ALA A 291 15.70 9.32 7.99
N GLY A 292 15.07 9.81 9.06
CA GLY A 292 14.08 9.05 9.84
C GLY A 292 12.82 8.71 9.02
N VAL A 293 12.32 9.65 8.22
CA VAL A 293 11.15 9.43 7.36
C VAL A 293 11.49 8.44 6.24
N VAL A 294 12.67 8.58 5.63
CA VAL A 294 13.17 7.61 4.63
C VAL A 294 13.30 6.21 5.24
N LEU A 295 13.74 6.11 6.50
CA LEU A 295 13.83 4.84 7.21
C LEU A 295 12.45 4.21 7.42
N LEU A 296 11.46 4.97 7.91
CA LEU A 296 10.08 4.50 8.03
C LEU A 296 9.53 4.01 6.69
N GLY A 297 9.75 4.74 5.60
CA GLY A 297 9.26 4.34 4.29
C GLY A 297 9.93 3.10 3.73
N ARG A 298 11.25 2.94 3.97
CA ARG A 298 12.01 1.73 3.65
C ARG A 298 11.44 0.51 4.39
N GLU A 299 11.06 0.68 5.65
CA GLU A 299 10.54 -0.37 6.53
C GLU A 299 9.01 -0.34 6.66
N SER A 300 8.31 0.28 5.72
CA SER A 300 6.87 0.54 5.78
C SER A 300 6.02 -0.71 6.01
N LEU A 301 6.45 -1.89 5.54
CA LEU A 301 5.76 -3.16 5.82
C LEU A 301 5.76 -3.51 7.31
N ILE A 302 6.88 -3.31 8.00
CA ILE A 302 7.00 -3.60 9.43
C ILE A 302 6.26 -2.55 10.23
N VAL A 303 6.40 -1.27 9.85
CA VAL A 303 5.60 -0.19 10.45
C VAL A 303 4.12 -0.53 10.33
N TYR A 304 3.65 -0.95 9.15
CA TYR A 304 2.28 -1.37 8.92
C TYR A 304 1.86 -2.55 9.81
N ALA A 305 2.57 -3.67 9.76
CA ALA A 305 2.16 -4.86 10.51
C ALA A 305 2.23 -4.62 12.03
N ALA A 306 3.31 -4.03 12.52
CA ALA A 306 3.53 -3.82 13.96
C ALA A 306 2.54 -2.80 14.55
N HIS A 307 2.27 -1.67 13.87
CA HIS A 307 1.33 -0.70 14.43
C HIS A 307 -0.10 -1.25 14.48
N MET A 308 -0.52 -2.07 13.50
CA MET A 308 -1.84 -2.71 13.53
C MET A 308 -1.98 -3.65 14.73
N VAL A 309 -0.97 -4.52 14.94
CA VAL A 309 -0.94 -5.45 16.08
C VAL A 309 -0.89 -4.71 17.42
N LEU A 310 -0.16 -3.60 17.52
CA LEU A 310 -0.09 -2.80 18.74
C LEU A 310 -1.40 -2.04 19.00
N MET A 311 -1.99 -1.44 17.96
CA MET A 311 -3.19 -0.62 18.10
C MET A 311 -4.45 -1.45 18.36
N TYR A 312 -4.73 -2.40 17.48
CA TYR A 312 -6.00 -3.13 17.45
C TYR A 312 -5.88 -4.57 17.96
N GLY A 313 -4.66 -5.07 18.12
CA GLY A 313 -4.42 -6.47 18.48
C GLY A 313 -4.36 -7.39 17.26
N SER A 314 -4.27 -8.67 17.55
CA SER A 314 -4.28 -9.78 16.60
C SER A 314 -4.67 -11.06 17.35
N ALA A 315 -4.76 -12.18 16.64
CA ALA A 315 -4.94 -13.48 17.26
C ALA A 315 -3.92 -13.81 18.38
N TRP A 316 -2.74 -13.16 18.40
CA TRP A 316 -1.67 -13.44 19.39
C TRP A 316 -1.78 -12.56 20.64
N ASN A 317 -2.42 -11.40 20.51
CA ASN A 317 -2.57 -10.41 21.57
C ASN A 317 -4.01 -9.84 21.56
N PRO A 318 -5.04 -10.70 21.69
CA PRO A 318 -6.42 -10.26 21.56
C PRO A 318 -6.78 -9.19 22.60
N ASP A 319 -6.24 -9.29 23.82
CA ASP A 319 -6.56 -8.39 24.94
C ASP A 319 -5.44 -7.41 25.31
N LYS A 320 -4.27 -7.51 24.68
CA LYS A 320 -3.09 -6.68 24.96
C LYS A 320 -2.80 -5.76 23.78
N ASN A 321 -3.69 -4.80 23.56
CA ASN A 321 -3.56 -3.76 22.54
C ASN A 321 -3.86 -2.38 23.13
N LEU A 322 -3.38 -1.32 22.48
CA LEU A 322 -3.48 0.05 22.98
C LEU A 322 -4.93 0.49 23.17
N LEU A 323 -5.83 0.10 22.26
CA LEU A 323 -7.25 0.48 22.34
C LEU A 323 -7.93 -0.11 23.59
N LYS A 324 -7.69 -1.38 23.91
CA LYS A 324 -8.24 -2.04 25.11
C LYS A 324 -7.58 -1.56 26.40
N VAL A 325 -6.27 -1.27 26.38
CA VAL A 325 -5.51 -0.86 27.58
C VAL A 325 -5.87 0.56 28.01
N PHE A 326 -5.92 1.51 27.07
CA PHE A 326 -6.20 2.91 27.40
C PHE A 326 -7.68 3.27 27.34
N GLY A 327 -8.49 2.46 26.66
CA GLY A 327 -9.89 2.78 26.39
C GLY A 327 -10.05 3.90 25.36
N SER A 328 -11.30 4.17 24.99
CA SER A 328 -11.69 5.26 24.10
C SER A 328 -13.06 5.80 24.52
N PRO A 329 -13.28 7.12 24.50
CA PRO A 329 -12.38 8.16 24.00
C PRO A 329 -11.38 8.71 25.03
N LEU A 330 -10.30 9.31 24.54
CA LEU A 330 -9.27 10.00 25.33
C LEU A 330 -9.26 11.52 25.03
N PRO A 331 -8.80 12.35 25.99
CA PRO A 331 -8.47 13.75 25.72
C PRO A 331 -7.46 13.90 24.59
N VAL A 332 -7.60 14.97 23.79
CA VAL A 332 -6.77 15.26 22.62
C VAL A 332 -5.26 15.16 22.93
N ALA A 333 -4.83 15.76 24.04
CA ALA A 333 -3.42 15.73 24.45
C ALA A 333 -2.89 14.29 24.70
N GLN A 334 -3.72 13.40 25.27
CA GLN A 334 -3.35 12.00 25.49
C GLN A 334 -3.31 11.21 24.17
N ALA A 335 -4.26 11.44 23.27
CA ALA A 335 -4.23 10.85 21.93
C ALA A 335 -2.98 11.25 21.14
N PHE A 336 -2.59 12.52 21.19
CA PHE A 336 -1.33 13.00 20.58
C PHE A 336 -0.08 12.42 21.26
N LEU A 337 -0.08 12.25 22.58
CA LEU A 337 1.02 11.59 23.27
C LEU A 337 1.19 10.14 22.80
N ILE A 338 0.08 9.39 22.68
CA ILE A 338 0.10 8.02 22.13
C ILE A 338 0.64 8.03 20.71
N LEU A 339 0.23 8.97 19.85
CA LEU A 339 0.74 9.09 18.49
C LEU A 339 2.26 9.30 18.45
N VAL A 340 2.80 10.18 19.28
CA VAL A 340 4.25 10.46 19.35
C VAL A 340 4.99 9.21 19.83
N LEU A 341 4.51 8.54 20.87
CA LEU A 341 5.12 7.32 21.40
C LEU A 341 5.06 6.16 20.39
N LEU A 342 3.91 5.97 19.73
CA LEU A 342 3.73 4.96 18.70
C LEU A 342 4.70 5.23 17.53
N THR A 343 4.75 6.46 17.03
CA THR A 343 5.66 6.85 15.94
C THR A 343 7.12 6.65 16.33
N GLY A 344 7.51 7.05 17.55
CA GLY A 344 8.86 6.82 18.08
C GLY A 344 9.20 5.33 18.15
N SER A 345 8.28 4.49 18.64
CA SER A 345 8.46 3.04 18.70
C SER A 345 8.62 2.41 17.31
N MET A 346 7.87 2.88 16.31
CA MET A 346 7.99 2.43 14.93
C MET A 346 9.33 2.84 14.31
N LEU A 347 9.83 4.03 14.66
CA LEU A 347 11.14 4.50 14.22
C LEU A 347 12.27 3.64 14.80
N VAL A 348 12.21 3.36 16.11
CA VAL A 348 13.18 2.50 16.81
C VAL A 348 13.14 1.09 16.23
N LEU A 349 11.95 0.50 16.06
CA LEU A 349 11.79 -0.82 15.47
C LEU A 349 12.38 -0.87 14.04
N SER A 350 12.09 0.14 13.22
CA SER A 350 12.65 0.26 11.87
C SER A 350 14.17 0.38 11.88
N TRP A 351 14.73 1.12 12.85
CA TRP A 351 16.17 1.27 13.01
C TRP A 351 16.84 -0.04 13.42
N VAL A 352 16.32 -0.71 14.46
CA VAL A 352 16.83 -2.01 14.94
C VAL A 352 16.78 -3.02 13.81
N TRP A 353 15.65 -3.13 13.12
CA TRP A 353 15.47 -4.07 12.03
C TRP A 353 16.42 -3.79 10.86
N ASN A 354 16.55 -2.53 10.45
CA ASN A 354 17.49 -2.14 9.40
C ASN A 354 18.95 -2.43 9.80
N ARG A 355 19.31 -2.23 11.07
CA ARG A 355 20.64 -2.55 11.60
C ARG A 355 20.91 -4.05 11.58
N MET A 356 19.95 -4.86 12.03
CA MET A 356 20.05 -6.33 12.01
C MET A 356 20.26 -6.86 10.58
N ARG A 357 19.50 -6.36 9.60
CA ARG A 357 19.64 -6.79 8.20
C ARG A 357 20.95 -6.36 7.52
N GLN A 358 21.61 -5.32 8.04
CA GLN A 358 22.91 -4.90 7.54
C GLN A 358 24.04 -5.77 8.10
N GLN A 359 23.84 -6.41 9.25
CA GLN A 359 24.80 -7.37 9.76
C GLN A 359 24.80 -8.62 8.87
N LYS A 360 25.97 -9.01 8.37
CA LYS A 360 26.14 -10.21 7.53
C LYS A 360 26.13 -11.51 8.35
N ASN A 361 25.97 -11.41 9.67
CA ASN A 361 26.07 -12.52 10.59
C ASN A 361 24.92 -13.51 10.35
N TRP A 362 25.23 -14.81 10.41
CA TRP A 362 24.26 -15.87 10.16
C TRP A 362 23.09 -15.82 11.15
N LEU A 363 23.34 -15.43 12.41
CA LEU A 363 22.32 -15.24 13.45
C LEU A 363 21.25 -14.22 13.05
N ALA A 364 21.68 -13.08 12.48
CA ALA A 364 20.76 -12.03 12.05
C ALA A 364 19.90 -12.46 10.84
N LYS A 365 20.40 -13.40 10.03
CA LYS A 365 19.63 -14.01 8.94
C LYS A 365 18.73 -15.14 9.42
N ALA A 366 19.16 -15.93 10.40
CA ALA A 366 18.42 -17.08 10.90
C ALA A 366 17.24 -16.67 11.79
N ALA A 367 17.39 -15.62 12.60
CA ALA A 367 16.39 -15.21 13.59
C ALA A 367 14.98 -14.93 13.02
N PRO A 368 14.80 -14.24 11.88
CA PRO A 368 13.48 -14.06 11.29
C PRO A 368 12.85 -15.38 10.80
N TRP A 369 13.66 -16.27 10.23
CA TRP A 369 13.18 -17.55 9.72
C TRP A 369 12.87 -18.55 10.84
N SER A 370 13.65 -18.56 11.92
CA SER A 370 13.36 -19.38 13.09
C SER A 370 12.09 -18.90 13.81
N LEU A 371 11.91 -17.58 13.94
CA LEU A 371 10.69 -17.01 14.49
C LEU A 371 9.48 -17.36 13.60
N ALA A 372 9.58 -17.16 12.29
CA ALA A 372 8.51 -17.52 11.35
C ALA A 372 8.17 -19.02 11.40
N GLY A 373 9.19 -19.89 11.44
CA GLY A 373 9.01 -21.34 11.55
C GLY A 373 8.36 -21.76 12.87
N TYR A 374 8.78 -21.17 13.99
CA TYR A 374 8.17 -21.41 15.30
C TYR A 374 6.70 -21.00 15.32
N LEU A 375 6.38 -19.82 14.78
CA LEU A 375 5.00 -19.33 14.72
C LEU A 375 4.12 -20.19 13.81
N ALA A 376 4.63 -20.61 12.66
CA ALA A 376 3.93 -21.53 11.77
C ALA A 376 3.66 -22.88 12.44
N PHE A 377 4.66 -23.44 13.14
CA PHE A 377 4.50 -24.68 13.90
C PHE A 377 3.43 -24.52 15.00
N ARG A 378 3.50 -23.45 15.79
CA ARG A 378 2.51 -23.17 16.83
C ARG A 378 1.11 -22.99 16.26
N PHE A 379 0.96 -22.36 15.11
CA PHE A 379 -0.33 -22.16 14.45
C PHE A 379 -0.98 -23.46 13.96
N VAL A 380 -0.17 -24.43 13.51
CA VAL A 380 -0.66 -25.72 13.00
C VAL A 380 -0.94 -26.72 14.13
N VAL A 381 -0.17 -26.66 15.22
CA VAL A 381 -0.23 -27.65 16.31
C VAL A 381 -1.15 -27.21 17.46
N ALA A 382 -1.35 -25.91 17.66
CA ALA A 382 -2.33 -25.39 18.63
C ALA A 382 -3.76 -25.57 18.12
#